data_AF-A0A8J4FLE4-F1
#
_entry.id   AF-A0A8J4FLE4-F1
#
_cell.length_a   1.000
_cell.length_b   1.000
_cell.length_c   1.000
_cell.angle_alpha   90.00
_cell.angle_beta   90.00
_cell.angle_gamma   90.00
#
_symmetry.space_group_name_H-M   'P 1'
#
loop_
_entity.id
_entity.type
_entity.pdbx_description
1 polymer ?
#
loop_
_entity_poly.entity_id
_entity_poly.type
_entity_poly.pdbx_seq_one_letter_code
_entity_poly.pdbx_strand_id
1 'polypeptide(L)'
;MNGLVLRNLSVLSRCFTGSAQEVAVRAFATGAVPSKKDVLYNLSNPDPDAEASVKAYLTSLYKGAKLEPSTADDSLELTSKIEKKYKSAAIVESGLQNINVPLSYSKSDLSPVKRYAAELRNLGKQAGFEDPVAEVSKRLTDTAATADSVKELLTKSQSLMSPELFAALLEAVQQVENSTNSTLALDGASPAYKEFAKKVEAIAAAHGIPAKLLVDVKKGATDDAVLKEYARYQQHVAVKDAIAELEAFKADATTLLDKHLGKSAEQVRKEQSATLAAAIKKAEVAKGAPWAVQFLEDVKRVEWFDACVAENPAVGPKVAA
;
A
#
# COMPACT_ATOMS: atom_id res chain seq x y z
N MET A 1 20.41 9.71 2.86
CA MET A 1 20.64 8.45 2.11
C MET A 1 19.48 7.56 2.51
N ASN A 2 18.39 7.61 1.73
CA ASN A 2 17.06 7.22 2.18
C ASN A 2 16.77 5.76 1.79
N GLY A 3 17.03 4.84 2.71
CA GLY A 3 17.05 3.38 2.47
C GLY A 3 15.73 2.62 2.66
N LEU A 4 14.57 3.27 2.83
CA LEU A 4 13.30 2.55 3.06
C LEU A 4 12.21 2.79 2.00
N VAL A 5 12.36 3.77 1.11
CA VAL A 5 11.35 4.07 0.06
C VAL A 5 11.51 3.17 -1.18
N LEU A 6 12.65 2.46 -1.31
CA LEU A 6 12.97 1.61 -2.46
C LEU A 6 12.28 0.23 -2.47
N ARG A 7 11.54 -0.15 -1.42
CA ARG A 7 10.89 -1.47 -1.37
C ARG A 7 9.46 -1.48 -1.93
N ASN A 8 8.76 -0.35 -1.99
CA ASN A 8 7.46 -0.28 -2.67
C ASN A 8 7.59 0.09 -4.17
N LEU A 9 8.66 0.79 -4.57
CA LEU A 9 9.02 0.98 -5.98
C LEU A 9 9.50 -0.32 -6.66
N SER A 10 9.81 -1.35 -5.87
CA SER A 10 10.04 -2.69 -6.39
C SER A 10 8.80 -3.30 -7.06
N VAL A 11 7.58 -2.86 -6.76
CA VAL A 11 6.37 -3.42 -7.40
C VAL A 11 6.20 -2.89 -8.84
N LEU A 12 6.66 -1.66 -9.13
CA LEU A 12 6.62 -1.10 -10.49
C LEU A 12 7.92 -1.35 -11.28
N SER A 13 9.08 -1.45 -10.62
CA SER A 13 10.35 -1.73 -11.31
C SER A 13 10.67 -3.22 -11.50
N ARG A 14 10.05 -4.15 -10.75
CA ARG A 14 10.24 -5.60 -10.96
C ARG A 14 9.37 -6.21 -12.05
N CYS A 15 8.48 -5.44 -12.68
CA CYS A 15 7.73 -5.90 -13.85
C CYS A 15 8.63 -6.37 -15.01
N PHE A 16 9.91 -5.98 -15.06
CA PHE A 16 10.80 -6.32 -16.17
C PHE A 16 12.03 -7.16 -15.83
N THR A 17 12.28 -7.52 -14.56
CA THR A 17 13.38 -8.45 -14.21
C THR A 17 13.06 -9.25 -12.93
N GLY A 18 12.61 -10.50 -13.08
CA GLY A 18 12.75 -11.51 -12.03
C GLY A 18 11.49 -12.31 -11.65
N SER A 19 11.67 -13.64 -11.65
CA SER A 19 10.92 -14.71 -10.94
C SER A 19 9.38 -14.80 -11.02
N ALA A 20 8.93 -16.02 -11.26
CA ALA A 20 7.53 -16.44 -11.44
C ALA A 20 6.60 -16.27 -10.21
N GLN A 21 7.01 -15.54 -9.17
CA GLN A 21 6.26 -15.40 -7.92
C GLN A 21 5.56 -14.05 -7.72
N GLU A 22 5.83 -13.02 -8.52
CA GLU A 22 5.28 -11.67 -8.28
C GLU A 22 4.04 -11.31 -9.16
N VAL A 23 3.55 -12.20 -10.03
CA VAL A 23 2.41 -11.91 -10.94
C VAL A 23 1.07 -12.52 -10.45
N ALA A 24 1.05 -13.12 -9.25
CA ALA A 24 -0.14 -13.83 -8.75
C ALA A 24 -1.30 -12.93 -8.25
N VAL A 25 -1.17 -11.59 -8.29
CA VAL A 25 -2.14 -10.69 -7.63
C VAL A 25 -3.28 -10.23 -8.55
N ARG A 26 -3.18 -10.41 -9.87
CA ARG A 26 -4.24 -10.02 -10.83
C ARG A 26 -5.22 -11.15 -11.18
N ALA A 27 -5.44 -12.08 -10.25
CA ALA A 27 -6.41 -13.15 -10.41
C ALA A 27 -7.69 -12.84 -9.65
N PHE A 28 -8.45 -11.84 -10.10
CA PHE A 28 -9.87 -12.12 -10.20
C PHE A 28 -9.96 -13.26 -11.21
N ALA A 29 -10.31 -14.44 -10.73
CA ALA A 29 -10.67 -15.53 -11.59
C ALA A 29 -11.92 -15.10 -12.37
N THR A 30 -11.75 -14.42 -13.51
CA THR A 30 -12.82 -14.06 -14.44
C THR A 30 -13.44 -15.28 -15.14
N GLY A 31 -13.18 -16.49 -14.63
CA GLY A 31 -13.83 -17.75 -15.03
C GLY A 31 -14.29 -18.65 -13.87
N ALA A 32 -14.07 -18.28 -12.60
CA ALA A 32 -14.62 -19.00 -11.46
C ALA A 32 -15.69 -18.14 -10.79
N VAL A 33 -16.85 -18.72 -10.46
CA VAL A 33 -17.87 -18.03 -9.65
C VAL A 33 -17.19 -17.54 -8.37
N PRO A 34 -17.28 -16.23 -8.03
CA PRO A 34 -16.63 -15.71 -6.84
C PRO A 34 -17.12 -16.49 -5.61
N SER A 35 -16.22 -16.90 -4.73
CA SER A 35 -16.64 -17.56 -3.49
C SER A 35 -17.47 -16.59 -2.65
N LYS A 36 -18.36 -17.09 -1.78
CA LYS A 36 -19.14 -16.23 -0.87
C LYS A 36 -18.24 -15.24 -0.11
N LYS A 37 -17.06 -15.67 0.33
CA LYS A 37 -16.11 -14.79 1.02
C LYS A 37 -15.59 -13.69 0.09
N ASP A 38 -15.30 -13.97 -1.17
CA ASP A 38 -14.83 -12.94 -2.12
C ASP A 38 -15.90 -11.88 -2.35
N VAL A 39 -17.17 -12.29 -2.44
CA VAL A 39 -18.30 -11.36 -2.52
C VAL A 39 -18.38 -10.50 -1.26
N LEU A 40 -18.25 -11.09 -0.06
CA LEU A 40 -18.29 -10.35 1.20
C LEU A 40 -17.19 -9.28 1.30
N TYR A 41 -15.96 -9.59 0.86
CA TYR A 41 -14.87 -8.60 0.82
C TYR A 41 -15.08 -7.52 -0.25
N ASN A 42 -15.81 -7.82 -1.32
CA ASN A 42 -16.08 -6.90 -2.42
C ASN A 42 -17.38 -6.09 -2.28
N LEU A 43 -18.21 -6.34 -1.26
CA LEU A 43 -19.47 -5.59 -1.05
C LEU A 43 -19.27 -4.08 -0.93
N SER A 44 -18.11 -3.64 -0.46
CA SER A 44 -17.74 -2.22 -0.30
C SER A 44 -16.65 -1.77 -1.28
N ASN A 45 -16.29 -2.62 -2.24
CA ASN A 45 -15.27 -2.33 -3.24
C ASN A 45 -15.92 -1.65 -4.45
N PRO A 46 -15.60 -0.38 -4.75
CA PRO A 46 -16.18 0.35 -5.89
C PRO A 46 -15.53 -0.01 -7.24
N ASP A 47 -14.64 -1.00 -7.27
CA ASP A 47 -14.05 -1.52 -8.49
C ASP A 47 -15.13 -2.09 -9.43
N PRO A 48 -15.21 -1.67 -10.71
CA PRO A 48 -16.28 -2.08 -11.60
C PRO A 48 -16.40 -3.59 -11.82
N ASP A 49 -15.27 -4.31 -11.86
CA ASP A 49 -15.28 -5.77 -12.04
C ASP A 49 -15.74 -6.45 -10.75
N ALA A 50 -15.32 -5.93 -9.58
CA ALA A 50 -15.83 -6.36 -8.29
C ALA A 50 -17.34 -6.11 -8.13
N GLU A 51 -17.84 -4.93 -8.51
CA GLU A 51 -19.26 -4.58 -8.48
C GLU A 51 -20.09 -5.47 -9.41
N ALA A 52 -19.60 -5.72 -10.63
CA ALA A 52 -20.25 -6.62 -11.59
C ALA A 52 -20.34 -8.05 -11.02
N SER A 53 -19.27 -8.52 -10.38
CA SER A 53 -19.20 -9.83 -9.73
C SER A 53 -20.19 -9.96 -8.56
N VAL A 54 -20.25 -8.95 -7.68
CA VAL A 54 -21.23 -8.87 -6.58
C VAL A 54 -22.66 -8.85 -7.12
N LYS A 55 -22.93 -8.03 -8.16
CA LYS A 55 -24.25 -7.94 -8.78
C LYS A 55 -24.68 -9.25 -9.43
N ALA A 56 -23.77 -9.96 -10.09
CA ALA A 56 -24.02 -11.28 -10.66
C ALA A 56 -24.37 -12.30 -9.57
N TYR A 57 -23.63 -12.30 -8.46
CA TYR A 57 -23.90 -13.16 -7.30
C TYR A 57 -25.27 -12.88 -6.66
N LEU A 58 -25.58 -11.60 -6.40
CA LEU A 58 -26.89 -11.19 -5.86
C LEU A 58 -28.04 -11.53 -6.80
N THR A 59 -27.84 -11.40 -8.11
CA THR A 59 -28.83 -11.82 -9.12
C THR A 59 -29.06 -13.32 -9.10
N SER A 60 -28.02 -14.13 -8.88
CA SER A 60 -28.13 -15.59 -8.73
C SER A 60 -28.92 -15.98 -7.48
N LEU A 61 -28.64 -15.34 -6.34
CA LEU A 61 -29.41 -15.52 -5.11
C LEU A 61 -30.89 -15.14 -5.30
N TYR A 62 -31.16 -14.01 -5.96
CA TYR A 62 -32.52 -13.57 -6.28
C TYR A 62 -33.26 -14.59 -7.16
N LYS A 63 -32.55 -15.26 -8.09
CA LYS A 63 -33.08 -16.34 -8.93
C LYS A 63 -33.23 -17.69 -8.22
N GLY A 64 -32.99 -17.75 -6.91
CA GLY A 64 -33.24 -18.93 -6.07
C GLY A 64 -32.02 -19.78 -5.72
N ALA A 65 -30.79 -19.29 -5.96
CA ALA A 65 -29.60 -19.96 -5.47
C ALA A 65 -29.53 -19.91 -3.92
N LYS A 66 -29.09 -21.00 -3.28
CA LYS A 66 -28.94 -21.06 -1.82
C LYS A 66 -27.66 -20.37 -1.38
N LEU A 67 -27.75 -19.56 -0.32
CA LEU A 67 -26.59 -18.95 0.31
C LEU A 67 -25.75 -20.03 1.02
N GLU A 68 -24.48 -20.15 0.66
CA GLU A 68 -23.57 -21.08 1.33
C GLU A 68 -23.39 -20.73 2.82
N PRO A 69 -23.32 -21.70 3.74
CA PRO A 69 -23.07 -21.42 5.15
C PRO A 69 -21.63 -20.90 5.36
N SER A 70 -21.46 -20.01 6.35
CA SER A 70 -20.14 -19.54 6.77
C SER A 70 -19.55 -20.54 7.77
N THR A 71 -18.44 -21.20 7.44
CA THR A 71 -17.66 -21.96 8.43
C THR A 71 -16.60 -21.03 9.03
N ALA A 72 -16.77 -20.69 10.31
CA ALA A 72 -15.69 -20.14 11.13
C ALA A 72 -15.03 -21.34 11.81
N ASP A 73 -13.80 -21.65 11.41
CA ASP A 73 -12.96 -22.63 12.13
C ASP A 73 -11.81 -21.86 12.76
N ASP A 74 -11.92 -21.62 14.07
CA ASP A 74 -10.97 -20.85 14.86
C ASP A 74 -9.60 -21.54 14.97
N SER A 75 -9.49 -22.82 14.61
CA SER A 75 -8.23 -23.57 14.59
C SER A 75 -7.27 -23.16 13.45
N LEU A 76 -7.73 -22.33 12.50
CA LEU A 76 -7.00 -21.94 11.30
C LEU A 76 -6.65 -20.43 11.26
N GLU A 77 -6.33 -19.83 12.41
CA GLU A 77 -6.04 -18.39 12.52
C GLU A 77 -4.95 -17.91 11.54
N LEU A 78 -3.86 -18.68 11.38
CA LEU A 78 -2.78 -18.36 10.43
C LEU A 78 -3.28 -18.35 8.97
N THR A 79 -4.03 -19.38 8.58
CA THR A 79 -4.61 -19.49 7.24
C THR A 79 -5.58 -18.34 6.97
N SER A 80 -6.40 -17.98 7.97
CA SER A 80 -7.32 -16.85 7.89
C SER A 80 -6.59 -15.51 7.73
N LYS A 81 -5.50 -15.29 8.48
CA LYS A 81 -4.64 -14.10 8.34
C LYS A 81 -4.00 -14.01 6.94
N ILE A 82 -3.51 -15.13 6.43
CA ILE A 82 -2.93 -15.21 5.08
C ILE A 82 -4.02 -14.93 4.02
N GLU A 83 -5.19 -15.55 4.14
CA GLU A 83 -6.33 -15.33 3.23
C GLU A 83 -6.75 -13.86 3.24
N LYS A 84 -6.95 -13.26 4.42
CA LYS A 84 -7.28 -11.83 4.56
C LYS A 84 -6.25 -10.96 3.87
N LYS A 85 -4.95 -11.24 4.04
CA LYS A 85 -3.86 -10.48 3.39
C LYS A 85 -3.98 -10.52 1.86
N TYR A 86 -4.17 -11.70 1.27
CA TYR A 86 -4.27 -11.83 -0.19
C TYR A 86 -5.54 -11.19 -0.76
N LYS A 87 -6.67 -11.28 -0.05
CA LYS A 87 -7.91 -10.60 -0.46
C LYS A 87 -7.79 -9.07 -0.39
N SER A 88 -7.22 -8.57 0.70
CA SER A 88 -6.95 -7.14 0.86
C SER A 88 -5.98 -6.65 -0.24
N ALA A 89 -4.96 -7.44 -0.58
CA ALA A 89 -4.01 -7.13 -1.65
C ALA A 89 -4.68 -7.03 -3.02
N ALA A 90 -5.62 -7.93 -3.35
CA ALA A 90 -6.35 -7.86 -4.61
C ALA A 90 -7.19 -6.59 -4.75
N ILE A 91 -7.86 -6.16 -3.66
CA ILE A 91 -8.62 -4.90 -3.61
C ILE A 91 -7.69 -3.70 -3.77
N VAL A 92 -6.58 -3.68 -3.03
CA VAL A 92 -5.58 -2.60 -3.11
C VAL A 92 -4.97 -2.51 -4.51
N GLU A 93 -4.57 -3.63 -5.11
CA GLU A 93 -3.94 -3.67 -6.43
C GLU A 93 -4.85 -3.06 -7.51
N SER A 94 -6.13 -3.45 -7.55
CA SER A 94 -7.09 -2.89 -8.52
C SER A 94 -7.39 -1.43 -8.23
N GLY A 95 -7.65 -1.09 -6.96
CA GLY A 95 -7.99 0.27 -6.55
C GLY A 95 -6.86 1.27 -6.78
N LEU A 96 -5.59 0.88 -6.61
CA LEU A 96 -4.45 1.76 -6.88
C LEU A 96 -4.39 2.20 -8.35
N GLN A 97 -4.80 1.33 -9.28
CA GLN A 97 -4.84 1.65 -10.72
C GLN A 97 -5.89 2.71 -11.06
N ASN A 98 -6.90 2.89 -10.18
CA ASN A 98 -7.96 3.87 -10.34
C ASN A 98 -7.69 5.22 -9.64
N ILE A 99 -6.60 5.33 -8.88
CA ILE A 99 -6.23 6.56 -8.18
C ILE A 99 -5.30 7.39 -9.07
N ASN A 100 -5.69 8.63 -9.37
CA ASN A 100 -4.86 9.53 -10.15
C ASN A 100 -3.65 10.01 -9.34
N VAL A 101 -2.45 9.86 -9.89
CA VAL A 101 -1.20 10.31 -9.27
C VAL A 101 -0.93 11.77 -9.66
N PRO A 102 -1.00 12.75 -8.73
CA PRO A 102 -0.90 14.17 -9.06
C PRO A 102 0.56 14.63 -9.29
N LEU A 103 1.23 14.10 -10.31
CA LEU A 103 2.63 14.41 -10.62
C LEU A 103 2.90 15.88 -10.99
N SER A 104 1.88 16.67 -11.32
CA SER A 104 2.01 18.09 -11.66
C SER A 104 1.58 19.06 -10.54
N TYR A 105 1.42 18.57 -9.30
CA TYR A 105 0.98 19.41 -8.19
C TYR A 105 1.93 20.60 -7.94
N SER A 106 1.36 21.74 -7.55
CA SER A 106 2.12 22.94 -7.16
C SER A 106 2.39 22.92 -5.65
N LYS A 107 3.57 23.39 -5.23
CA LYS A 107 3.86 23.60 -3.80
C LYS A 107 2.95 24.67 -3.17
N SER A 108 2.37 25.57 -3.98
CA SER A 108 1.40 26.57 -3.52
C SER A 108 -0.01 26.01 -3.31
N ASP A 109 -0.34 24.86 -3.90
CA ASP A 109 -1.64 24.19 -3.75
C ASP A 109 -1.47 22.68 -3.54
N LEU A 110 -1.59 22.25 -2.28
CA LEU A 110 -1.49 20.85 -1.88
C LEU A 110 -2.83 20.10 -1.94
N SER A 111 -3.89 20.70 -2.47
CA SER A 111 -5.21 20.07 -2.57
C SER A 111 -5.18 18.76 -3.37
N PRO A 112 -4.48 18.66 -4.52
CA PRO A 112 -4.34 17.39 -5.25
C PRO A 112 -3.64 16.31 -4.43
N VAL A 113 -2.60 16.68 -3.66
CA VAL A 113 -1.88 15.73 -2.80
C VAL A 113 -2.75 15.25 -1.63
N LYS A 114 -3.52 16.17 -1.02
CA LYS A 114 -4.49 15.83 0.02
C LYS A 114 -5.56 14.87 -0.50
N ARG A 115 -6.03 15.06 -1.74
CA ARG A 115 -6.98 14.14 -2.39
C ARG A 115 -6.36 12.77 -2.58
N TYR A 116 -5.16 12.69 -3.16
CA TYR A 116 -4.42 11.46 -3.35
C TYR A 116 -4.24 10.67 -2.04
N ALA A 117 -3.76 11.32 -0.98
CA ALA A 117 -3.60 10.68 0.33
C ALA A 117 -4.94 10.23 0.95
N ALA A 118 -6.05 10.94 0.68
CA ALA A 118 -7.38 10.55 1.12
C ALA A 118 -7.92 9.34 0.34
N GLU A 119 -7.69 9.29 -0.97
CA GLU A 119 -8.07 8.16 -1.84
C GLU A 119 -7.31 6.89 -1.43
N LEU A 120 -6.01 6.98 -1.14
CA LEU A 120 -5.23 5.85 -0.61
C LEU A 120 -5.78 5.34 0.73
N ARG A 121 -6.16 6.25 1.65
CA ARG A 121 -6.78 5.87 2.93
C ARG A 121 -8.14 5.21 2.74
N ASN A 122 -8.97 5.73 1.82
CA ASN A 122 -10.27 5.15 1.52
C ASN A 122 -10.12 3.76 0.90
N LEU A 123 -9.15 3.58 0.00
CA LEU A 123 -8.81 2.27 -0.55
C LEU A 123 -8.39 1.28 0.54
N GLY A 124 -7.55 1.72 1.49
CA GLY A 124 -7.19 0.90 2.66
C GLY A 124 -8.41 0.44 3.46
N LYS A 125 -9.35 1.35 3.72
CA LYS A 125 -10.62 1.01 4.41
C LYS A 125 -11.46 0.01 3.62
N GLN A 126 -11.58 0.19 2.30
CA GLN A 126 -12.30 -0.73 1.42
C GLN A 126 -11.67 -2.13 1.43
N ALA A 127 -10.35 -2.20 1.51
CA ALA A 127 -9.61 -3.45 1.66
C ALA A 127 -9.66 -4.06 3.07
N GLY A 128 -10.34 -3.42 4.03
CA GLY A 128 -10.51 -3.93 5.39
C GLY A 128 -9.32 -3.65 6.34
N PHE A 129 -8.47 -2.68 5.99
CA PHE A 129 -7.48 -2.09 6.90
C PHE A 129 -8.12 -1.01 7.77
N GLU A 130 -7.60 -0.85 8.99
CA GLU A 130 -7.94 0.27 9.85
C GLU A 130 -7.16 1.54 9.45
N ASP A 131 -7.29 2.61 10.25
CA ASP A 131 -6.42 3.76 10.11
C ASP A 131 -4.93 3.34 10.20
N PRO A 132 -4.04 3.88 9.36
CA PRO A 132 -2.62 3.48 9.35
C PRO A 132 -1.94 3.53 10.72
N VAL A 133 -2.31 4.49 11.58
CA VAL A 133 -1.73 4.58 12.94
C VAL A 133 -2.15 3.38 13.79
N ALA A 134 -3.41 2.94 13.68
CA ALA A 134 -3.91 1.77 14.38
C ALA A 134 -3.25 0.49 13.86
N GLU A 135 -3.14 0.34 12.55
CA GLU A 135 -2.56 -0.84 11.91
C GLU A 135 -1.06 -1.02 12.27
N VAL A 136 -0.28 0.07 12.24
CA VAL A 136 1.13 0.05 12.68
C VAL A 136 1.23 -0.18 14.18
N SER A 137 0.37 0.44 14.99
CA SER A 137 0.35 0.24 16.45
C SER A 137 0.09 -1.21 16.84
N LYS A 138 -0.78 -1.93 16.12
CA LYS A 138 -1.02 -3.36 16.33
C LYS A 138 0.25 -4.16 16.07
N ARG A 139 0.91 -3.94 14.93
CA ARG A 139 2.18 -4.63 14.61
C ARG A 139 3.28 -4.36 15.64
N LEU A 140 3.38 -3.13 16.13
CA LEU A 140 4.34 -2.77 17.19
C LEU A 140 3.98 -3.44 18.51
N THR A 141 2.69 -3.50 18.87
CA THR A 141 2.21 -4.21 20.07
C THR A 141 2.52 -5.71 20.00
N ASP A 142 2.22 -6.35 18.87
CA ASP A 142 2.49 -7.78 18.64
C ASP A 142 4.00 -8.08 18.73
N THR A 143 4.82 -7.17 18.19
CA THR A 143 6.28 -7.28 18.27
C THR A 143 6.78 -7.09 19.70
N ALA A 144 6.24 -6.12 20.43
CA ALA A 144 6.60 -5.84 21.82
C ALA A 144 6.20 -6.98 22.76
N ALA A 145 5.09 -7.68 22.50
CA ALA A 145 4.65 -8.82 23.31
C ALA A 145 5.63 -10.00 23.30
N THR A 146 6.57 -10.04 22.34
CA THR A 146 7.56 -11.12 22.17
C THR A 146 9.00 -10.63 22.23
N ALA A 147 9.23 -9.40 22.67
CA ALA A 147 10.57 -8.84 22.81
C ALA A 147 10.98 -8.81 24.28
N ASP A 148 12.19 -9.26 24.58
CA ASP A 148 12.73 -9.31 25.94
C ASP A 148 13.47 -8.00 26.32
N SER A 149 13.79 -7.17 25.33
CA SER A 149 14.53 -5.91 25.52
C SER A 149 14.11 -4.82 24.54
N VAL A 150 14.43 -3.57 24.87
CA VAL A 150 14.21 -2.43 23.97
C VAL A 150 14.99 -2.60 22.67
N LYS A 151 16.24 -3.08 22.74
CA LYS A 151 17.08 -3.33 21.57
C LYS A 151 16.47 -4.33 20.61
N GLU A 152 15.92 -5.42 21.14
CA GLU A 152 15.24 -6.44 20.35
C GLU A 152 13.96 -5.90 19.69
N LEU A 153 13.13 -5.16 20.45
CA LEU A 153 11.93 -4.51 19.91
C LEU A 153 12.28 -3.58 18.74
N LEU A 154 13.29 -2.73 18.89
CA LEU A 154 13.73 -1.81 17.83
C LEU A 154 14.22 -2.59 16.60
N THR A 155 15.01 -3.64 16.80
CA THR A 155 15.57 -4.45 15.70
C THR A 155 14.47 -5.17 14.92
N LYS A 156 13.52 -5.80 15.61
CA LYS A 156 12.35 -6.44 14.96
C LYS A 156 11.46 -5.43 14.24
N SER A 157 11.39 -4.19 14.74
CA SER A 157 10.56 -3.12 14.17
C SER A 157 11.28 -2.24 13.14
N GLN A 158 12.54 -2.54 12.79
CA GLN A 158 13.37 -1.69 11.92
C GLN A 158 12.69 -1.36 10.59
N SER A 159 11.92 -2.30 10.03
CA SER A 159 11.23 -2.12 8.75
C SER A 159 10.03 -1.16 8.80
N LEU A 160 9.62 -0.73 9.99
CA LEU A 160 8.46 0.15 10.21
C LEU A 160 8.86 1.60 10.50
N MET A 161 10.16 1.92 10.53
CA MET A 161 10.68 3.24 10.88
C MET A 161 11.73 3.70 9.87
N SER A 162 11.97 5.01 9.79
CA SER A 162 13.03 5.52 8.93
C SER A 162 14.41 5.07 9.44
N PRO A 163 15.39 4.84 8.55
CA PRO A 163 16.75 4.44 8.95
C PRO A 163 17.38 5.42 9.94
N GLU A 164 17.13 6.71 9.78
CA GLU A 164 17.66 7.77 10.64
C GLU A 164 17.07 7.69 12.05
N LEU A 165 15.75 7.47 12.16
CA LEU A 165 15.09 7.32 13.46
C LEU A 165 15.54 6.02 14.15
N PHE A 166 15.66 4.93 13.40
CA PHE A 166 16.18 3.66 13.92
C PHE A 166 17.60 3.81 14.48
N ALA A 167 18.50 4.44 13.72
CA ALA A 167 19.88 4.66 14.14
C ALA A 167 19.95 5.50 15.43
N ALA A 168 19.20 6.60 15.49
CA ALA A 168 19.16 7.47 16.67
C ALA A 168 18.63 6.75 17.91
N LEU A 169 17.57 5.94 17.76
CA LEU A 169 17.00 5.16 18.87
C LEU A 169 17.96 4.06 19.33
N LEU A 170 18.64 3.37 18.41
CA LEU A 170 19.61 2.35 18.75
C LEU A 170 20.83 2.93 19.48
N GLU A 171 21.29 4.12 19.06
CA GLU A 171 22.35 4.85 19.76
C GLU A 171 21.91 5.23 21.19
N ALA A 172 20.68 5.71 21.37
CA ALA A 172 20.15 6.02 22.68
C ALA A 172 20.07 4.79 23.60
N VAL A 173 19.68 3.63 23.07
CA VAL A 173 19.76 2.35 23.81
C VAL A 173 21.20 2.08 24.23
N GLN A 174 22.15 2.14 23.30
CA GLN A 174 23.55 1.84 23.59
C GLN A 174 24.15 2.78 24.64
N GLN A 175 23.82 4.07 24.59
CA GLN A 175 24.27 5.03 25.59
C GLN A 175 23.75 4.70 26.99
N VAL A 176 22.46 4.31 27.11
CA VAL A 176 21.87 3.94 28.40
C VAL A 176 22.46 2.62 28.90
N GLU A 177 22.53 1.59 28.06
CA GLU A 177 23.11 0.29 28.44
C GLU A 177 24.57 0.41 28.88
N ASN A 178 25.36 1.26 28.22
CA ASN A 178 26.75 1.56 28.63
C ASN A 178 26.82 2.29 29.97
N SER A 179 25.86 3.18 30.25
CA SER A 179 25.84 3.95 31.50
C SER A 179 25.40 3.09 32.70
N THR A 180 24.53 2.10 32.47
CA THR A 180 23.97 1.24 33.52
C THR A 180 24.67 -0.11 33.63
N ASN A 181 25.54 -0.46 32.67
CA ASN A 181 26.14 -1.79 32.52
C ASN A 181 25.11 -2.93 32.54
N SER A 182 23.93 -2.67 31.98
CA SER A 182 22.80 -3.62 31.99
C SER A 182 21.97 -3.49 30.71
N THR A 183 21.35 -4.59 30.31
CA THR A 183 20.40 -4.61 29.18
C THR A 183 19.16 -3.78 29.52
N LEU A 184 18.71 -2.98 28.57
CA LEU A 184 17.52 -2.14 28.75
C LEU A 184 16.23 -2.96 28.58
N ALA A 185 15.56 -3.24 29.70
CA ALA A 185 14.30 -3.99 29.74
C ALA A 185 13.07 -3.14 29.34
N LEU A 186 11.99 -3.81 28.90
CA LEU A 186 10.71 -3.20 28.54
C LEU A 186 9.75 -3.09 29.74
N ASP A 187 10.17 -2.45 30.83
CA ASP A 187 9.41 -2.44 32.09
C ASP A 187 8.68 -1.12 32.42
N GLY A 188 8.94 -0.03 31.68
CA GLY A 188 8.30 1.27 31.86
C GLY A 188 8.62 2.02 33.16
N ALA A 189 9.12 1.32 34.18
CA ALA A 189 9.26 1.82 35.54
C ALA A 189 10.72 2.01 35.96
N SER A 190 11.66 1.26 35.37
CA SER A 190 13.07 1.31 35.76
C SER A 190 13.69 2.70 35.52
N PRO A 191 14.66 3.11 36.35
CA PRO A 191 15.39 4.37 36.12
C PRO A 191 16.05 4.43 34.74
N ALA A 192 16.62 3.31 34.28
CA ALA A 192 17.22 3.17 32.96
C ALA A 192 16.19 3.40 31.84
N TYR A 193 14.99 2.82 31.96
CA TYR A 193 13.92 3.05 31.00
C TYR A 193 13.44 4.50 30.99
N LYS A 194 13.34 5.15 32.15
CA LYS A 194 12.98 6.58 32.24
C LYS A 194 14.04 7.49 31.62
N GLU A 195 15.33 7.16 31.78
CA GLU A 195 16.41 7.88 31.10
C GLU A 195 16.32 7.69 29.59
N PHE A 196 16.13 6.45 29.13
CA PHE A 196 15.91 6.16 27.72
C PHE A 196 14.71 6.92 27.16
N ALA A 197 13.57 6.92 27.85
CA ALA A 197 12.36 7.64 27.43
C ALA A 197 12.61 9.14 27.25
N LYS A 198 13.39 9.78 28.12
CA LYS A 198 13.81 11.19 27.95
C LYS A 198 14.66 11.41 26.71
N LYS A 199 15.59 10.49 26.40
CA LYS A 199 16.37 10.53 25.15
C LYS A 199 15.46 10.35 23.93
N VAL A 200 14.46 9.46 24.01
CA VAL A 200 13.46 9.27 22.94
C VAL A 200 12.63 10.55 22.71
N GLU A 201 12.23 11.27 23.77
CA GLU A 201 11.52 12.55 23.62
C GLU A 201 12.39 13.60 22.90
N ALA A 202 13.68 13.67 23.22
CA ALA A 202 14.62 14.57 22.54
C ALA A 202 14.83 14.19 21.07
N ILE A 203 14.95 12.88 20.77
CA ILE A 203 15.02 12.36 19.40
C ILE A 203 13.73 12.70 18.64
N ALA A 204 12.57 12.44 19.23
CA ALA A 204 11.28 12.77 18.63
C ALA A 204 11.19 14.26 18.26
N ALA A 205 11.61 15.15 19.17
CA ALA A 205 11.66 16.59 18.90
C ALA A 205 12.61 16.93 17.73
N ALA A 206 13.80 16.32 17.68
CA ALA A 206 14.75 16.50 16.58
C ALA A 206 14.21 16.04 15.22
N HIS A 207 13.33 15.03 15.21
CA HIS A 207 12.64 14.53 14.02
C HIS A 207 11.31 15.25 13.73
N GLY A 208 10.94 16.27 14.51
CA GLY A 208 9.69 17.02 14.35
C GLY A 208 8.43 16.24 14.75
N ILE A 209 8.58 15.24 15.63
CA ILE A 209 7.50 14.39 16.13
C ILE A 209 7.02 14.96 17.48
N PRO A 210 5.75 15.39 17.61
CA PRO A 210 5.21 15.95 18.84
C PRO A 210 4.86 14.82 19.83
N ALA A 211 5.88 14.23 20.46
CA ALA A 211 5.73 13.05 21.32
C ALA A 211 4.66 13.23 22.43
N LYS A 212 4.62 14.40 23.06
CA LYS A 212 3.63 14.72 24.11
C LYS A 212 2.19 14.63 23.59
N LEU A 213 1.90 15.27 22.45
CA LEU A 213 0.58 15.22 21.81
C LEU A 213 0.17 13.77 21.52
N LEU A 214 1.08 12.96 20.97
CA LEU A 214 0.82 11.56 20.64
C LEU A 214 0.54 10.70 21.88
N VAL A 215 1.30 10.91 22.95
CA VAL A 215 1.12 10.20 24.23
C VAL A 215 -0.20 10.60 24.89
N ASP A 216 -0.54 11.89 24.90
CA ASP A 216 -1.77 12.40 25.52
C ASP A 216 -3.01 11.83 24.81
N VAL A 217 -3.02 11.81 23.48
CA VAL A 217 -4.08 11.18 22.68
C VAL A 217 -4.16 9.68 22.95
N LYS A 218 -3.01 8.98 23.02
CA LYS A 218 -2.98 7.54 23.30
C LYS A 218 -3.51 7.20 24.70
N LYS A 219 -3.34 8.10 25.67
CA LYS A 219 -3.90 8.00 27.02
C LYS A 219 -5.39 8.34 27.11
N GLY A 220 -6.03 8.70 25.99
CA GLY A 220 -7.46 9.00 25.94
C GLY A 220 -7.79 10.45 26.29
N ALA A 221 -6.93 11.40 25.94
CA ALA A 221 -7.27 12.82 26.04
C ALA A 221 -8.61 13.12 25.34
N THR A 222 -9.52 13.77 26.07
CA THR A 222 -10.86 14.16 25.59
C THR A 222 -10.96 15.63 25.22
N ASP A 223 -9.90 16.40 25.44
CA ASP A 223 -9.84 17.82 25.08
C ASP A 223 -9.91 18.00 23.56
N ASP A 224 -10.93 18.72 23.10
CA ASP A 224 -11.17 19.01 21.68
C ASP A 224 -10.00 19.75 21.02
N ALA A 225 -9.28 20.62 21.75
CA ALA A 225 -8.11 21.30 21.22
C ALA A 225 -6.99 20.32 20.89
N VAL A 226 -6.74 19.35 21.78
CA VAL A 226 -5.72 18.29 21.62
C VAL A 226 -6.11 17.37 20.46
N LEU A 227 -7.38 16.96 20.37
CA LEU A 227 -7.87 16.11 19.27
C LEU A 227 -7.79 16.81 17.91
N LYS A 228 -8.10 18.10 17.84
CA LYS A 228 -7.95 18.91 16.61
C LYS A 228 -6.49 19.07 16.22
N GLU A 229 -5.59 19.28 17.18
CA GLU A 229 -4.16 19.35 16.93
C GLU A 229 -3.61 18.01 16.40
N TYR A 230 -4.04 16.90 17.00
CA TYR A 230 -3.69 15.56 16.54
C TYR A 230 -4.19 15.27 15.12
N ALA A 231 -5.44 15.62 14.80
CA ALA A 231 -5.98 15.46 13.45
C ALA A 231 -5.19 16.28 12.42
N ARG A 232 -4.80 17.52 12.76
CA ARG A 232 -3.91 18.36 11.92
C ARG A 232 -2.55 17.70 11.72
N TYR A 233 -1.97 17.14 12.78
CA TYR A 233 -0.71 16.41 12.70
C TYR A 233 -0.81 15.18 11.79
N GLN A 234 -1.84 14.34 11.95
CA GLN A 234 -2.09 13.18 11.08
C GLN A 234 -2.29 13.55 9.61
N GLN A 235 -2.96 14.67 9.34
CA GLN A 235 -3.08 15.19 7.98
C GLN A 235 -1.74 15.67 7.44
N HIS A 236 -0.98 16.43 8.24
CA HIS A 236 0.32 16.95 7.87
C HIS A 236 1.31 15.83 7.52
N VAL A 237 1.41 14.80 8.35
CA VAL A 237 2.31 13.65 8.11
C VAL A 237 1.90 12.89 6.85
N ALA A 238 0.61 12.57 6.67
CA ALA A 238 0.19 11.85 5.47
C ALA A 238 0.39 12.65 4.17
N VAL A 239 0.21 13.98 4.21
CA VAL A 239 0.53 14.82 3.06
C VAL A 239 2.04 14.86 2.83
N LYS A 240 2.86 14.92 3.88
CA LYS A 240 4.33 14.88 3.77
C LYS A 240 4.82 13.56 3.15
N ASP A 241 4.26 12.43 3.58
CA ASP A 241 4.60 11.10 3.05
C ASP A 241 4.17 10.97 1.59
N ALA A 242 2.96 11.43 1.25
CA ALA A 242 2.48 11.48 -0.14
C ALA A 242 3.35 12.39 -1.02
N ILE A 243 3.80 13.54 -0.52
CA ILE A 243 4.76 14.40 -1.24
C ILE A 243 6.06 13.63 -1.51
N ALA A 244 6.61 12.94 -0.51
CA ALA A 244 7.86 12.20 -0.67
C ALA A 244 7.74 11.11 -1.74
N GLU A 245 6.61 10.39 -1.78
CA GLU A 245 6.30 9.40 -2.80
C GLU A 245 6.16 10.04 -4.19
N LEU A 246 5.43 11.16 -4.31
CA LEU A 246 5.25 11.87 -5.58
C LEU A 246 6.56 12.44 -6.12
N GLU A 247 7.45 12.95 -5.26
CA GLU A 247 8.78 13.40 -5.68
C GLU A 247 9.66 12.24 -6.12
N ALA A 248 9.52 11.06 -5.50
CA ALA A 248 10.20 9.84 -5.96
C ALA A 248 9.67 9.41 -7.35
N PHE A 249 8.36 9.37 -7.56
CA PHE A 249 7.77 9.08 -8.87
C PHE A 249 8.18 10.08 -9.94
N LYS A 250 8.24 11.38 -9.61
CA LYS A 250 8.75 12.41 -10.53
C LYS A 250 10.20 12.15 -10.91
N ALA A 251 11.06 11.84 -9.94
CA ALA A 251 12.47 11.58 -10.19
C ALA A 251 12.67 10.34 -11.08
N ASP A 252 11.94 9.27 -10.81
CA ASP A 252 11.98 8.04 -11.61
C ASP A 252 11.44 8.26 -13.03
N ALA A 253 10.30 8.94 -13.16
CA ALA A 253 9.71 9.28 -14.47
C ALA A 253 10.62 10.19 -15.30
N THR A 254 11.25 11.18 -14.66
CA THR A 254 12.22 12.09 -15.31
C THR A 254 13.43 11.30 -15.80
N THR A 255 14.00 10.46 -14.93
CA THR A 255 15.16 9.63 -15.29
C THR A 255 14.84 8.68 -16.45
N LEU A 256 13.65 8.08 -16.45
CA LEU A 256 13.20 7.19 -17.51
C LEU A 256 12.98 7.96 -18.82
N LEU A 257 12.38 9.15 -18.76
CA LEU A 257 12.16 10.00 -19.93
C LEU A 257 13.48 10.51 -20.51
N ASP A 258 14.41 10.98 -19.69
CA ASP A 258 15.73 11.45 -20.14
C ASP A 258 16.50 10.33 -20.84
N LYS A 259 16.48 9.12 -20.26
CA LYS A 259 17.06 7.92 -20.88
C LYS A 259 16.37 7.55 -22.20
N HIS A 260 15.06 7.78 -22.29
CA HIS A 260 14.28 7.51 -23.50
C HIS A 260 14.59 8.52 -24.62
N LEU A 261 14.63 9.81 -24.29
CA LEU A 261 14.94 10.90 -25.22
C LEU A 261 16.39 10.86 -25.71
N GLY A 262 17.29 10.20 -24.98
CA GLY A 262 18.66 9.93 -25.41
C GLY A 262 18.79 8.88 -26.53
N LYS A 263 17.72 8.21 -26.93
CA LYS A 263 17.71 7.16 -27.97
C LYS A 263 17.15 7.68 -29.30
N SER A 264 17.50 7.04 -30.40
CA SER A 264 16.83 7.30 -31.68
C SER A 264 15.40 6.77 -31.68
N ALA A 265 14.51 7.38 -32.47
CA ALA A 265 13.13 6.94 -32.60
C ALA A 265 13.02 5.47 -33.09
N GLU A 266 13.93 5.05 -33.96
CA GLU A 266 13.98 3.66 -34.44
C GLU A 266 14.35 2.68 -33.33
N GLN A 267 15.35 3.03 -32.51
CA GLN A 267 15.74 2.22 -31.37
C GLN A 267 14.60 2.12 -30.35
N VAL A 268 13.94 3.24 -30.04
CA VAL A 268 12.77 3.27 -29.17
C VAL A 268 11.68 2.32 -29.66
N ARG A 269 11.27 2.43 -30.93
CA ARG A 269 10.23 1.58 -31.50
C ARG A 269 10.61 0.11 -31.43
N LYS A 270 11.85 -0.24 -31.81
CA LYS A 270 12.34 -1.61 -31.78
C LYS A 270 12.31 -2.21 -30.38
N GLU A 271 12.77 -1.46 -29.37
CA GLU A 271 12.77 -1.91 -27.98
C GLU A 271 11.35 -2.08 -27.44
N GLN A 272 10.46 -1.10 -27.65
CA GLN A 272 9.07 -1.17 -27.20
C GLN A 272 8.30 -2.32 -27.85
N SER A 273 8.45 -2.52 -29.17
CA SER A 273 7.84 -3.64 -29.88
C SER A 273 8.36 -4.99 -29.39
N ALA A 274 9.67 -5.11 -29.14
CA ALA A 274 10.24 -6.34 -28.60
C ALA A 274 9.72 -6.65 -27.18
N THR A 275 9.62 -5.63 -26.32
CA THR A 275 9.08 -5.78 -24.97
C THR A 275 7.60 -6.17 -24.98
N LEU A 276 6.79 -5.54 -25.83
CA LEU A 276 5.38 -5.89 -26.00
C LEU A 276 5.22 -7.33 -26.51
N ALA A 277 5.96 -7.72 -27.54
CA ALA A 277 5.92 -9.07 -28.08
C ALA A 277 6.33 -10.12 -27.04
N ALA A 278 7.33 -9.81 -26.20
CA ALA A 278 7.73 -10.69 -25.10
C ALA A 278 6.63 -10.84 -24.03
N ALA A 279 5.94 -9.75 -23.68
CA ALA A 279 4.82 -9.78 -22.74
C ALA A 279 3.63 -10.59 -23.27
N ILE A 280 3.25 -10.39 -24.54
CA ILE A 280 2.19 -11.17 -25.20
C ILE A 280 2.56 -12.65 -25.24
N LYS A 281 3.78 -12.98 -25.70
CA LYS A 281 4.27 -14.36 -25.75
C LYS A 281 4.24 -15.03 -24.37
N LYS A 282 4.58 -14.29 -23.31
CA LYS A 282 4.52 -14.80 -21.93
C LYS A 282 3.08 -15.14 -21.52
N ALA A 283 2.11 -14.31 -21.86
CA ALA A 283 0.69 -14.59 -21.59
C ALA A 283 0.19 -15.78 -22.42
N GLU A 284 0.52 -15.85 -23.70
CA GLU A 284 0.15 -16.97 -24.59
C GLU A 284 0.73 -18.31 -24.16
N VAL A 285 1.94 -18.33 -23.59
CA VAL A 285 2.57 -19.54 -23.05
C VAL A 285 1.86 -20.03 -21.79
N ALA A 286 1.31 -19.12 -20.98
CA ALA A 286 0.62 -19.44 -19.73
C ALA A 286 -0.83 -19.93 -19.93
N LYS A 287 -1.10 -20.64 -21.03
CA LYS A 287 -2.44 -21.08 -21.49
C LYS A 287 -3.34 -21.55 -20.34
N GLY A 288 -4.54 -20.98 -20.25
CA GLY A 288 -5.56 -21.35 -19.27
C GLY A 288 -5.40 -20.68 -17.90
N ALA A 289 -4.31 -19.97 -17.63
CA ALA A 289 -4.18 -19.17 -16.42
C ALA A 289 -5.11 -17.94 -16.48
N PRO A 290 -5.94 -17.68 -15.45
CA PRO A 290 -6.90 -16.57 -15.47
C PRO A 290 -6.28 -15.20 -15.74
N TRP A 291 -5.11 -14.89 -15.13
CA TRP A 291 -4.40 -13.63 -15.35
C TRP A 291 -3.97 -13.45 -16.82
N ALA A 292 -3.62 -14.54 -17.50
CA ALA A 292 -3.14 -14.50 -18.89
C ALA A 292 -4.31 -14.31 -19.86
N VAL A 293 -5.46 -14.95 -19.58
CA VAL A 293 -6.71 -14.72 -20.32
C VAL A 293 -7.13 -13.25 -20.17
N GLN A 294 -7.17 -12.74 -18.93
CA GLN A 294 -7.53 -11.35 -18.66
C GLN A 294 -6.56 -10.37 -19.33
N PHE A 295 -5.25 -10.62 -19.26
CA PHE A 295 -4.25 -9.77 -19.91
C PHE A 295 -4.48 -9.68 -21.43
N LEU A 296 -4.74 -10.80 -22.10
CA LEU A 296 -5.00 -10.81 -23.54
C LEU A 296 -6.35 -10.16 -23.89
N GLU A 297 -7.35 -10.23 -23.00
CA GLU A 297 -8.59 -9.47 -23.15
C GLU A 297 -8.38 -7.98 -22.96
N ASP A 298 -7.59 -7.56 -21.98
CA ASP A 298 -7.24 -6.15 -21.75
C ASP A 298 -6.51 -5.56 -22.96
N VAL A 299 -5.59 -6.31 -23.58
CA VAL A 299 -4.93 -5.90 -24.85
C VAL A 299 -5.96 -5.64 -25.95
N LYS A 300 -6.94 -6.54 -26.13
CA LYS A 300 -8.03 -6.34 -27.11
C LYS A 300 -8.91 -5.13 -26.76
N ARG A 301 -9.14 -4.86 -25.47
CA ARG A 301 -9.90 -3.68 -25.02
C ARG A 301 -9.15 -2.38 -25.34
N VAL A 302 -7.82 -2.38 -25.23
CA VAL A 302 -6.98 -1.24 -25.66
C VAL A 302 -7.07 -1.05 -27.18
N GLU A 303 -6.95 -2.12 -27.97
CA GLU A 303 -7.11 -2.05 -29.43
C GLU A 303 -8.51 -1.53 -29.84
N TRP A 304 -9.56 -1.96 -29.13
CA TRP A 304 -10.92 -1.45 -29.33
C TRP A 304 -11.05 0.04 -28.97
N PHE A 305 -10.43 0.47 -27.87
CA PHE A 305 -10.41 1.87 -27.47
C PHE A 305 -9.72 2.74 -28.53
N ASP A 306 -8.56 2.31 -29.02
CA ASP A 306 -7.83 3.01 -30.09
C ASP A 306 -8.66 3.12 -31.36
N ALA A 307 -9.35 2.04 -31.76
CA ALA A 307 -10.25 2.05 -32.92
C ALA A 307 -11.41 3.05 -32.73
N CYS A 308 -12.03 3.07 -31.55
CA CYS A 308 -13.12 4.01 -31.25
C CYS A 308 -12.66 5.47 -31.24
N VAL A 309 -11.47 5.76 -30.69
CA VAL A 309 -10.89 7.12 -30.72
C VAL A 309 -10.53 7.51 -32.15
N ALA A 310 -10.01 6.58 -32.96
CA ALA A 310 -9.73 6.84 -34.37
C ALA A 310 -11.00 7.13 -35.19
N GLU A 311 -12.12 6.49 -34.87
CA GLU A 311 -13.42 6.76 -35.51
C GLU A 311 -13.96 8.17 -35.21
N ASN A 312 -13.80 8.65 -33.98
CA ASN A 312 -14.27 9.99 -33.58
C ASN A 312 -13.36 10.65 -32.54
N PRO A 313 -12.24 11.27 -32.96
CA PRO A 313 -11.24 11.81 -32.02
C PRO A 313 -11.76 13.01 -31.22
N ALA A 314 -12.81 13.70 -31.69
CA ALA A 314 -13.38 14.85 -31.01
C ALA A 314 -14.24 14.46 -29.79
N VAL A 315 -14.84 13.27 -29.79
CA VAL A 315 -15.76 12.79 -28.75
C VAL A 315 -15.12 11.68 -27.90
N GLY A 316 -14.12 10.97 -28.45
CA GLY A 316 -13.45 9.86 -27.77
C GLY A 316 -14.25 8.55 -27.90
N PRO A 317 -14.03 7.57 -26.99
CA PRO A 317 -14.66 6.26 -27.10
C PRO A 317 -16.19 6.33 -26.97
N LYS A 318 -16.90 5.57 -27.80
CA LYS A 318 -18.36 5.43 -27.70
C LYS A 318 -18.71 4.64 -26.44
N VAL A 319 -19.26 5.33 -25.44
CA VAL A 319 -19.84 4.70 -24.24
C VAL A 319 -21.33 4.48 -24.48
N ALA A 320 -21.79 3.23 -24.50
CA ALA A 320 -23.21 2.92 -24.55
C ALA A 320 -23.87 3.36 -23.24
N ALA A 321 -24.86 4.24 -23.33
CA ALA A 321 -25.60 4.81 -22.21
C ALA A 321 -26.94 4.08 -22.00
#